data_AF-A0A0M9GBU9-F1
#
_entry.id   AF-A0A0M9GBU9-F1
#
_cell.length_a   1.000
_cell.length_b   1.000
_cell.length_c   1.000
_cell.angle_alpha   90.00
_cell.angle_beta   90.00
_cell.angle_gamma   90.00
#
_symmetry.space_group_name_H-M   'P 1'
#
loop_
_entity.id
_entity.type
_entity.pdbx_description
1 polymer ?
#
loop_
_entity_poly.entity_id
_entity_poly.type
_entity_poly.pdbx_seq_one_letter_code
_entity_poly.pdbx_strand_id
1 'polypeptide(L)'
;MAKFKLIQKPTFKAPVMIGRAGYDAEKVVFEFKYLDRTALADLYTNWNERHEDLSKQIGEMDLKAFTAAQIDLQADQLLAVVVGWDIEEKFTPENVRILVNSISSAPKAVLDAYAEAFNEARQGNS
;
A
#
# COMPACT_ATOMS: atom_id res chain seq x y z
N MET A 1 -17.76 -28.43 11.63
CA MET A 1 -16.37 -28.19 11.17
C MET A 1 -16.45 -27.29 9.94
N ALA A 2 -15.80 -26.12 9.98
CA ALA A 2 -15.80 -25.21 8.83
C ALA A 2 -15.06 -25.87 7.66
N LYS A 3 -15.73 -26.01 6.51
CA LYS A 3 -15.12 -26.53 5.29
C LYS A 3 -14.06 -25.52 4.83
N PHE A 4 -12.79 -25.91 4.84
CA PHE A 4 -11.69 -25.11 4.32
C PHE A 4 -11.93 -24.85 2.83
N LYS A 5 -11.97 -23.58 2.41
CA LYS A 5 -12.09 -23.19 1.01
C LYS A 5 -10.71 -22.79 0.51
N LEU A 6 -10.25 -23.47 -0.55
CA LEU A 6 -9.01 -23.12 -1.27
C LEU A 6 -9.12 -21.76 -1.98
N ILE A 7 -10.34 -21.39 -2.39
CA ILE A 7 -10.62 -20.05 -2.95
C ILE A 7 -10.66 -19.07 -1.78
N GLN A 8 -9.57 -18.31 -1.65
CA GLN A 8 -9.46 -17.20 -0.71
C GLN A 8 -10.52 -16.14 -1.02
N LYS A 9 -10.94 -15.39 0.01
CA LYS A 9 -11.78 -14.21 -0.23
C LYS A 9 -11.00 -13.23 -1.12
N PRO A 10 -11.67 -12.52 -2.03
CA PRO A 10 -11.00 -11.57 -2.93
C PRO A 10 -10.35 -10.42 -2.18
N THR A 11 -10.75 -10.17 -0.93
CA THR A 11 -10.23 -9.12 -0.06
C THR A 11 -10.06 -9.61 1.38
N PHE A 12 -9.16 -8.96 2.12
CA PHE A 12 -8.93 -9.18 3.55
C PHE A 12 -8.69 -7.85 4.26
N LYS A 13 -8.97 -7.79 5.57
CA LYS A 13 -8.77 -6.58 6.37
C LYS A 13 -7.57 -6.76 7.28
N ALA A 14 -6.72 -5.73 7.36
CA ALA A 14 -5.60 -5.72 8.28
C ALA A 14 -5.42 -4.33 8.91
N PRO A 15 -5.06 -4.27 10.21
CA PRO A 15 -4.76 -3.02 10.87
C PRO A 15 -3.40 -2.48 10.43
N VAL A 16 -3.32 -1.17 10.21
CA VAL A 16 -2.12 -0.45 9.83
C VAL A 16 -1.89 0.66 10.84
N MET A 17 -0.65 0.80 11.33
CA MET A 17 -0.26 1.88 12.22
C MET A 17 0.21 3.08 11.39
N ILE A 18 -0.57 4.15 11.35
CA ILE A 18 -0.25 5.38 10.63
C ILE A 18 0.31 6.40 11.62
N GLY A 19 1.63 6.57 11.61
CA GLY A 19 2.32 7.62 12.38
C GLY A 19 2.21 8.97 11.69
N ARG A 20 1.74 10.00 12.40
CA ARG A 20 1.78 11.40 11.94
C ARG A 20 2.97 12.11 12.59
N ALA A 21 3.64 13.01 11.86
CA ALA A 21 4.78 13.74 12.40
C ALA A 21 4.35 14.57 13.64
N GLY A 22 4.93 14.24 14.81
CA GLY A 22 4.62 14.92 16.07
C GLY A 22 3.40 14.38 16.83
N TYR A 23 2.76 13.30 16.36
CA TYR A 23 1.65 12.63 17.05
C TYR A 23 1.90 11.12 17.17
N ASP A 24 1.18 10.47 18.06
CA ASP A 24 1.22 9.01 18.20
C ASP A 24 0.65 8.31 16.96
N ALA A 25 1.13 7.10 16.71
CA ALA A 25 0.65 6.29 15.60
C ALA A 25 -0.79 5.82 15.86
N GLU A 26 -1.67 6.08 14.90
CA GLU A 26 -3.07 5.71 14.97
C GLU A 26 -3.32 4.41 14.21
N LYS A 27 -4.13 3.52 14.81
CA LYS A 27 -4.46 2.23 14.22
C LYS A 27 -5.65 2.38 13.28
N VAL A 28 -5.41 2.24 11.99
CA VAL A 28 -6.44 2.33 10.94
C VAL A 28 -6.61 0.98 10.28
N VAL A 29 -7.84 0.52 10.08
CA VAL A 29 -8.09 -0.75 9.38
C VAL A 29 -8.16 -0.51 7.89
N PHE A 30 -7.31 -1.19 7.13
CA PHE A 30 -7.33 -1.17 5.67
C PHE A 30 -7.94 -2.47 5.14
N GLU A 31 -8.66 -2.36 4.03
CA GLU A 31 -9.13 -3.49 3.25
C GLU A 31 -8.25 -3.65 2.02
N PHE A 32 -7.63 -4.81 1.92
CA PHE A 32 -6.65 -5.15 0.91
C PHE A 32 -7.19 -6.18 -0.08
N LYS A 33 -6.74 -6.11 -1.33
CA LYS A 33 -6.97 -7.10 -2.37
C LYS A 33 -6.04 -8.29 -2.17
N TYR A 34 -6.61 -9.49 -2.21
CA TYR A 34 -5.80 -10.70 -2.28
C TYR A 34 -5.16 -10.82 -3.67
N LEU A 35 -3.82 -10.88 -3.72
CA LEU A 35 -3.04 -11.19 -4.90
C LEU A 35 -2.38 -12.55 -4.69
N ASP A 36 -2.29 -13.38 -5.73
CA ASP A 36 -1.47 -14.58 -5.63
C ASP A 36 0.03 -14.22 -5.60
N ARG A 37 0.87 -15.20 -5.26
CA ARG A 37 2.31 -14.97 -5.07
C ARG A 37 3.02 -14.50 -6.34
N THR A 38 2.54 -14.94 -7.49
CA THR A 38 3.10 -14.54 -8.80
C THR A 38 2.69 -13.11 -9.14
N ALA A 39 1.41 -12.77 -8.99
CA ALA A 39 0.87 -11.44 -9.21
C ALA A 39 1.50 -10.41 -8.27
N LEU A 40 1.79 -10.75 -7.01
CA LEU A 40 2.49 -9.87 -6.09
C LEU A 40 3.94 -9.62 -6.50
N ALA A 41 4.65 -10.66 -6.97
CA ALA A 41 6.02 -10.52 -7.45
C ALA A 41 6.10 -9.66 -8.73
N ASP A 42 5.17 -9.85 -9.67
CA ASP A 42 5.07 -9.03 -10.88
C ASP A 42 4.77 -7.57 -10.52
N LEU A 43 3.88 -7.34 -9.58
CA LEU A 43 3.52 -6.02 -9.08
C LEU A 43 4.70 -5.30 -8.43
N TYR A 44 5.48 -5.99 -7.59
CA TYR A 44 6.72 -5.44 -7.01
C TYR A 44 7.81 -5.19 -8.05
N THR A 45 7.91 -6.03 -9.08
CA THR A 45 8.87 -5.83 -10.18
C THR A 45 8.53 -4.54 -10.94
N ASN A 46 7.27 -4.39 -11.36
CA ASN A 46 6.78 -3.19 -12.05
C ASN A 46 6.99 -1.90 -11.21
N TRP A 47 6.81 -1.99 -9.89
CA TRP A 47 7.04 -0.87 -8.98
C TRP A 47 8.51 -0.49 -8.85
N ASN A 48 9.39 -1.48 -8.75
CA ASN A 48 10.83 -1.24 -8.68
C ASN A 48 11.35 -0.62 -9.97
N GLU A 49 10.92 -1.12 -11.13
CA GLU A 49 11.28 -0.55 -12.44
C GLU A 49 10.83 0.92 -12.55
N ARG A 50 9.57 1.21 -12.21
CA ARG A 50 9.05 2.60 -12.21
C ARG A 50 9.82 3.51 -11.26
N HIS A 51 10.17 3.02 -10.07
CA HIS A 51 10.96 3.78 -9.11
C HIS A 51 12.38 4.02 -9.62
N GLU A 52 13.01 3.02 -10.26
CA GLU A 52 14.32 3.16 -10.89
C GLU A 52 14.30 4.17 -12.03
N ASP A 53 13.30 4.10 -12.92
CA ASP A 53 13.14 5.03 -14.03
C ASP A 53 12.93 6.46 -13.55
N LEU A 54 12.12 6.65 -12.50
CA LEU A 54 11.96 7.95 -11.87
C LEU A 54 13.30 8.42 -11.27
N SER A 55 14.03 7.53 -10.59
CA SER A 55 15.33 7.86 -9.99
C SER A 55 16.39 8.30 -11.01
N LYS A 56 16.36 7.79 -12.24
CA LYS A 56 17.27 8.21 -13.32
C LYS A 56 17.04 9.65 -13.76
N GLN A 57 15.83 10.17 -13.56
CA GLN A 57 15.46 11.55 -13.89
C GLN A 57 15.79 12.55 -12.77
N ILE A 58 16.40 12.09 -11.65
CA ILE A 58 16.90 12.95 -10.58
C ILE A 58 17.94 13.92 -11.17
N GLY A 59 17.63 15.21 -11.12
CA GLY A 59 18.49 16.29 -11.62
C GLY A 59 18.15 16.76 -13.04
N GLU A 60 17.35 16.03 -13.81
CA GLU A 60 16.80 16.51 -15.09
C GLU A 60 15.51 17.32 -14.89
N MET A 61 14.73 16.97 -13.86
CA MET A 61 13.50 17.66 -13.50
C MET A 61 13.66 18.53 -12.24
N ASP A 62 12.75 19.49 -12.09
CA ASP A 62 12.63 20.30 -10.88
C ASP A 62 12.31 19.42 -9.66
N LEU A 63 12.89 19.75 -8.50
CA LEU A 63 12.72 18.98 -7.27
C LEU A 63 11.25 18.81 -6.88
N LYS A 64 10.43 19.86 -7.07
CA LYS A 64 9.00 19.80 -6.76
C LYS A 64 8.26 18.86 -7.72
N ALA A 65 8.62 18.88 -9.00
CA ALA A 65 8.06 17.96 -9.99
C ALA A 65 8.45 16.51 -9.68
N PHE A 66 9.70 16.28 -9.27
CA PHE A 66 10.19 14.97 -8.85
C PHE A 66 9.41 14.42 -7.65
N THR A 67 9.26 15.23 -6.59
CA THR A 67 8.50 14.83 -5.41
C THR A 67 7.03 14.56 -5.76
N ALA A 68 6.42 15.36 -6.63
CA ALA A 68 5.04 15.12 -7.07
C ALA A 68 4.91 13.77 -7.83
N ALA A 69 5.85 13.47 -8.72
CA ALA A 69 5.88 12.18 -9.43
C ALA A 69 6.11 10.99 -8.48
N GLN A 70 6.93 11.16 -7.44
CA GLN A 70 7.10 10.14 -6.40
C GLN A 70 5.80 9.91 -5.60
N ILE A 71 5.08 10.97 -5.25
CA ILE A 71 3.79 10.88 -4.56
C ILE A 71 2.77 10.13 -5.43
N ASP A 72 2.72 10.43 -6.73
CA ASP A 72 1.78 9.78 -7.66
C ASP A 72 2.10 8.29 -7.80
N LEU A 73 3.38 7.95 -7.92
CA LEU A 73 3.83 6.56 -7.94
C LEU A 73 3.42 5.83 -6.67
N GLN A 74 3.66 6.41 -5.49
CA GLN A 74 3.28 5.80 -4.21
C GLN A 74 1.76 5.68 -4.04
N ALA A 75 0.98 6.65 -4.51
CA ALA A 75 -0.48 6.58 -4.49
C ALA A 75 -1.00 5.44 -5.38
N ASP A 76 -0.44 5.28 -6.58
CA ASP A 76 -0.75 4.17 -7.49
C ASP A 76 -0.44 2.82 -6.86
N GLN A 77 0.68 2.71 -6.12
CA GLN A 77 1.03 1.49 -5.39
C GLN A 77 -0.04 1.12 -4.36
N LEU A 78 -0.51 2.09 -3.60
CA LEU A 78 -1.56 1.89 -2.60
C LEU A 78 -2.89 1.49 -3.26
N LEU A 79 -3.28 2.16 -4.35
CA LEU A 79 -4.52 1.84 -5.09
C LEU A 79 -4.52 0.45 -5.72
N ALA A 80 -3.35 -0.13 -6.01
CA ALA A 80 -3.27 -1.46 -6.58
C ALA A 80 -3.49 -2.59 -5.56
N VAL A 81 -3.23 -2.34 -4.28
CA VAL A 81 -3.37 -3.33 -3.19
C VAL A 81 -4.48 -3.03 -2.21
N VAL A 82 -4.90 -1.78 -2.05
CA VAL A 82 -5.99 -1.34 -1.16
C VAL A 82 -7.28 -1.17 -1.96
N VAL A 83 -8.39 -1.66 -1.43
CA VAL A 83 -9.73 -1.49 -2.00
C VAL A 83 -10.64 -0.64 -1.12
N GLY A 84 -10.23 -0.38 0.12
CA GLY A 84 -10.95 0.47 1.06
C GLY A 84 -10.16 0.69 2.35
N TRP A 85 -10.63 1.62 3.17
CA TRP A 85 -10.10 1.88 4.50
C TRP A 85 -11.25 2.22 5.46
N ASP A 86 -10.98 2.15 6.75
CA ASP A 86 -11.89 2.53 7.83
C ASP A 86 -11.47 3.91 8.37
N ILE A 87 -11.61 4.92 7.51
CA ILE A 87 -11.34 6.33 7.79
C ILE A 87 -12.62 7.10 7.44
N GLU A 88 -12.81 8.28 8.02
CA GLU A 88 -13.95 9.17 7.75
C GLU A 88 -14.04 9.56 6.26
N GLU A 89 -12.90 9.86 5.62
CA GLU A 89 -12.84 10.14 4.19
C GLU A 89 -13.12 8.90 3.34
N LYS A 90 -13.74 9.08 2.17
CA LYS A 90 -13.94 7.98 1.22
C LYS A 90 -12.62 7.52 0.62
N PHE A 91 -12.49 6.22 0.37
CA PHE A 91 -11.35 5.69 -0.39
C PHE A 91 -11.48 6.07 -1.87
N THR A 92 -10.78 7.14 -2.28
CA THR A 92 -10.70 7.61 -3.67
C THR A 92 -9.24 7.92 -4.03
N PRO A 93 -8.87 7.92 -5.32
CA PRO A 93 -7.51 8.25 -5.76
C PRO A 93 -7.01 9.60 -5.21
N GLU A 94 -7.88 10.60 -5.13
CA GLU A 94 -7.58 11.92 -4.60
C GLU A 94 -7.24 11.86 -3.11
N ASN A 95 -8.04 11.15 -2.32
CA ASN A 95 -7.80 11.03 -0.88
C ASN A 95 -6.57 10.17 -0.58
N VAL A 96 -6.28 9.13 -1.38
CA VAL A 96 -5.05 8.35 -1.25
C VAL A 96 -3.84 9.24 -1.53
N ARG A 97 -3.90 10.10 -2.55
CA ARG A 97 -2.84 11.08 -2.83
C ARG A 97 -2.64 12.05 -1.67
N ILE A 98 -3.72 12.50 -1.03
CA ILE A 98 -3.65 13.35 0.18
C ILE A 98 -2.94 12.59 1.31
N LEU A 99 -3.27 11.32 1.55
CA LEU A 99 -2.63 10.49 2.57
C LEU A 99 -1.12 10.40 2.33
N VAL A 100 -0.70 10.05 1.11
CA VAL A 100 0.71 9.91 0.72
C VAL A 100 1.45 11.25 0.85
N ASN A 101 0.84 12.35 0.41
CA ASN A 101 1.44 13.67 0.44
C ASN A 101 1.57 14.24 1.87
N SER A 102 0.57 14.00 2.72
CA SER A 102 0.54 14.53 4.09
C SER A 102 1.32 13.69 5.10
N ILE A 103 1.43 12.39 4.85
CA ILE A 103 2.10 11.44 5.76
C ILE A 103 3.09 10.60 4.95
N SER A 104 4.34 11.06 4.90
CA SER A 104 5.40 10.39 4.11
C SER A 104 5.70 8.95 4.53
N SER A 105 5.40 8.57 5.78
CA SER A 105 5.54 7.20 6.28
C SER A 105 4.33 6.30 5.97
N ALA A 106 3.17 6.86 5.62
CA ALA A 106 1.94 6.09 5.42
C ALA A 106 2.06 5.05 4.30
N PRO A 107 2.62 5.37 3.10
CA PRO A 107 2.72 4.39 2.03
C PRO A 107 3.48 3.13 2.43
N LYS A 108 4.64 3.32 3.07
CA LYS A 108 5.46 2.22 3.56
C LYS A 108 4.73 1.40 4.62
N ALA A 109 4.09 2.05 5.59
CA ALA A 109 3.35 1.36 6.65
C ALA A 109 2.22 0.47 6.09
N VAL A 110 1.48 0.98 5.09
CA VAL A 110 0.39 0.25 4.44
C VAL A 110 0.93 -0.96 3.67
N LEU A 111 2.03 -0.80 2.91
CA LEU A 111 2.64 -1.90 2.16
C LEU A 111 3.27 -2.96 3.06
N ASP A 112 3.92 -2.55 4.16
CA ASP A 112 4.48 -3.47 5.16
C ASP A 112 3.36 -4.29 5.82
N ALA A 113 2.27 -3.64 6.23
CA ALA A 113 1.11 -4.32 6.80
C ALA A 113 0.41 -5.27 5.81
N TYR A 114 0.36 -4.90 4.54
CA TYR A 114 -0.13 -5.81 3.48
C TYR A 114 0.73 -7.07 3.39
N ALA A 115 2.05 -6.91 3.33
CA ALA A 115 2.98 -8.03 3.24
C ALA A 115 2.95 -8.92 4.49
N GLU A 116 2.84 -8.32 5.68
CA GLU A 116 2.70 -9.04 6.94
C GLU A 116 1.40 -9.84 6.99
N ALA A 117 0.25 -9.21 6.73
CA ALA A 117 -1.05 -9.88 6.73
C ALA A 117 -1.12 -11.00 5.67
N PHE A 118 -0.50 -10.81 4.50
CA PHE A 118 -0.36 -11.85 3.48
C PHE A 118 0.51 -13.03 3.96
N ASN A 119 1.58 -12.75 4.70
CA ASN A 119 2.46 -13.77 5.28
C ASN A 119 1.85 -14.47 6.52
N GLU A 120 1.07 -13.79 7.34
CA GLU A 120 0.32 -14.40 8.45
C GLU A 120 -0.75 -15.35 7.94
N ALA A 121 -1.45 -14.99 6.85
CA ALA A 121 -2.36 -15.89 6.16
C ALA A 121 -1.65 -17.18 5.67
N ARG A 122 -0.33 -17.13 5.44
CA ARG A 122 0.51 -18.31 5.15
C ARG A 122 0.88 -19.12 6.40
N GLN A 123 1.02 -18.47 7.56
CA GLN A 123 1.43 -19.06 8.85
C GLN A 123 0.28 -19.72 9.62
N GLY A 124 -0.99 -19.47 9.27
CA GLY A 124 -2.17 -20.16 9.84
C GLY A 124 -2.23 -21.69 9.63
N ASN A 125 -1.12 -22.31 9.24
CA ASN A 125 -0.89 -23.75 9.05
C ASN A 125 0.01 -24.37 10.14
N SER A 126 0.22 -23.72 11.30
CA SER A 126 0.93 -24.33 12.44
C SER A 126 -0.02 -24.77 13.55
#